data_AF-A0A934XJT4-F1
#
_entry.id   AF-A0A934XJT4-F1
#
_cell.length_a   1.000
_cell.length_b   1.000
_cell.length_c   1.000
_cell.angle_alpha   90.00
_cell.angle_beta   90.00
_cell.angle_gamma   90.00
#
_symmetry.space_group_name_H-M   'P 1'
#
loop_
_entity.id
_entity.type
_entity.pdbx_description
1 polymer ?
#
loop_
_entity_poly.entity_id
_entity_poly.type
_entity_poly.pdbx_seq_one_letter_code
_entity_poly.pdbx_strand_id
1 'polypeptide(L)'
;MSKNTQKAKDAVQDAKNTVKDAAHDVKNDVKDAAHDVKNKLKDAARDTKSKVEDVARDAKHKVEDVAHDAKHKVEDVAHDAKSDVKAAANRSKRRIGR
;
A
#
# COMPACT_ATOMS: atom_id res chain seq x y z
N MET A 1 6.74 -34.58 3.11
CA MET A 1 6.62 -33.24 2.47
C MET A 1 8.01 -32.72 2.18
N SER A 2 8.35 -32.47 0.91
CA SER A 2 9.71 -32.06 0.52
C SER A 2 10.04 -30.65 1.02
N LYS A 3 11.29 -30.40 1.42
CA LYS A 3 11.84 -29.08 1.83
C LYS A 3 11.48 -27.94 0.85
N ASN A 4 11.29 -28.30 -0.41
CA ASN A 4 10.86 -27.42 -1.50
C ASN A 4 9.43 -26.88 -1.37
N THR A 5 8.50 -27.69 -0.87
CA THR A 5 7.13 -27.25 -0.58
C THR A 5 7.11 -26.29 0.60
N GLN A 6 7.98 -26.51 1.58
CA GLN A 6 8.14 -25.61 2.74
C GLN A 6 8.62 -24.23 2.28
N LYS A 7 9.72 -24.16 1.50
CA LYS A 7 10.26 -22.90 0.97
C LYS A 7 9.27 -22.10 0.12
N ALA A 8 8.43 -22.79 -0.67
CA ALA A 8 7.38 -22.12 -1.44
C ALA A 8 6.27 -21.55 -0.54
N LYS A 9 5.92 -22.25 0.55
CA LYS A 9 4.96 -21.76 1.54
C LYS A 9 5.52 -20.57 2.32
N ASP A 10 6.79 -20.62 2.72
CA ASP A 10 7.46 -19.54 3.44
C ASP A 10 7.51 -18.27 2.58
N ALA A 11 7.93 -18.38 1.31
CA ALA A 11 7.93 -17.24 0.38
C ALA A 11 6.53 -16.64 0.17
N VAL A 12 5.47 -17.46 0.16
CA VAL A 12 4.08 -16.97 0.05
C VAL A 12 3.63 -16.27 1.34
N GLN A 13 4.05 -16.76 2.51
CA GLN A 13 3.76 -16.11 3.78
C GLN A 13 4.48 -14.77 3.90
N ASP A 14 5.77 -14.73 3.55
CA ASP A 14 6.56 -13.50 3.55
C ASP A 14 5.96 -12.46 2.60
N ALA A 15 5.68 -12.85 1.35
CA ALA A 15 4.99 -12.03 0.36
C ALA A 15 3.67 -11.44 0.90
N LYS A 16 2.86 -12.27 1.56
CA LYS A 16 1.58 -11.84 2.14
C LYS A 16 1.79 -10.83 3.27
N ASN A 17 2.78 -11.05 4.14
CA ASN A 17 3.08 -10.14 5.23
C ASN A 17 3.57 -8.79 4.70
N THR A 18 4.50 -8.79 3.74
CA THR A 18 5.01 -7.54 3.14
C THR A 18 3.89 -6.72 2.49
N VAL A 19 3.00 -7.36 1.71
CA VAL A 19 1.83 -6.66 1.12
C VAL A 19 0.88 -6.15 2.20
N LYS A 20 0.67 -6.91 3.27
CA LYS A 20 -0.20 -6.51 4.37
C LYS A 20 0.37 -5.31 5.13
N ASP A 21 1.67 -5.30 5.39
CA ASP A 21 2.36 -4.20 6.06
C ASP A 21 2.31 -2.94 5.20
N ALA A 22 2.63 -3.05 3.90
CA ALA A 22 2.49 -1.94 2.95
C ALA A 22 1.05 -1.39 2.90
N ALA A 23 0.04 -2.26 2.87
CA ALA A 23 -1.36 -1.85 2.91
C ALA A 23 -1.75 -1.17 4.23
N HIS A 24 -1.13 -1.56 5.34
CA HIS A 24 -1.36 -0.93 6.64
C HIS A 24 -0.74 0.47 6.71
N ASP A 25 0.48 0.64 6.21
CA ASP A 25 1.17 1.92 6.15
C ASP A 25 0.39 2.90 5.26
N VAL A 26 -0.03 2.45 4.08
CA VAL A 26 -0.91 3.19 3.18
C VAL A 26 -2.19 3.67 3.86
N LYS A 27 -2.83 2.80 4.63
CA LYS A 27 -4.06 3.15 5.34
C LYS A 27 -3.82 4.24 6.38
N ASN A 28 -2.65 4.25 7.02
CA ASN A 28 -2.29 5.30 7.97
C ASN A 28 -2.00 6.61 7.23
N ASP A 29 -1.22 6.59 6.15
CA ASP A 29 -0.93 7.79 5.35
C ASP A 29 -2.21 8.49 4.86
N VAL A 30 -3.16 7.71 4.33
CA VAL A 30 -4.47 8.23 3.88
C VAL A 30 -5.29 8.79 5.04
N LYS A 31 -5.24 8.15 6.22
CA LYS A 31 -5.95 8.63 7.42
C LYS A 31 -5.37 9.94 7.93
N ASP A 32 -4.04 10.06 7.97
CA ASP A 32 -3.36 11.26 8.43
C ASP A 32 -3.65 12.42 7.48
N ALA A 33 -3.58 12.19 6.16
CA ALA A 33 -4.00 13.18 5.16
C ALA A 33 -5.46 13.61 5.34
N ALA A 34 -6.38 12.66 5.57
CA ALA A 34 -7.79 12.98 5.83
C ALA A 34 -8.00 13.77 7.13
N HIS A 35 -7.21 13.49 8.17
CA HIS A 35 -7.27 14.21 9.43
C HIS A 35 -6.76 15.65 9.31
N ASP A 36 -5.64 15.85 8.60
CA ASP A 36 -5.11 17.17 8.29
C ASP A 36 -6.09 18.02 7.48
N VAL A 37 -6.73 17.40 6.48
CA VAL A 37 -7.81 18.03 5.71
C VAL A 37 -8.96 18.49 6.60
N LYS A 38 -9.42 17.62 7.51
CA LYS A 38 -10.51 17.95 8.42
C LYS A 38 -10.17 19.14 9.31
N ASN A 39 -8.93 19.22 9.81
CA ASN A 39 -8.48 20.35 10.62
C ASN A 39 -8.42 21.64 9.79
N LYS A 40 -7.83 21.60 8.59
CA LYS A 40 -7.78 22.77 7.70
C LYS A 40 -9.16 23.29 7.33
N LEU A 41 -10.11 22.40 7.05
CA LEU A 41 -11.50 22.78 6.78
C LEU A 41 -12.17 23.41 8.00
N LYS A 42 -11.88 22.92 9.20
CA LYS A 42 -12.44 23.48 10.44
C LYS A 42 -11.91 24.88 10.72
N ASP A 43 -10.64 25.14 10.45
CA ASP A 43 -10.05 26.48 10.56
C ASP A 43 -10.60 27.41 9.46
N ALA A 44 -10.65 26.96 8.21
CA ALA A 44 -11.21 27.74 7.10
C ALA A 44 -12.70 28.10 7.30
N ALA A 45 -13.48 27.20 7.90
CA ALA A 45 -14.88 27.42 8.23
C ALA A 45 -15.09 28.52 9.28
N ARG A 46 -14.09 28.81 10.12
CA ARG A 46 -14.11 29.96 11.03
C ARG A 46 -13.80 31.27 10.33
N ASP A 47 -13.04 31.22 9.24
CA ASP A 47 -12.55 32.41 8.55
C ASP A 47 -13.51 32.98 7.49
N THR A 48 -14.14 32.16 6.63
CA THR A 48 -15.14 32.61 5.60
C THR A 48 -15.56 31.46 4.67
N LYS A 49 -16.80 31.51 4.13
CA LYS A 49 -17.36 30.49 3.21
C LYS A 49 -16.53 30.27 1.93
N SER A 50 -15.91 31.31 1.36
CA SER A 50 -15.11 31.19 0.13
C SER A 50 -13.80 30.42 0.34
N LYS A 51 -13.14 30.62 1.49
CA LYS A 51 -11.90 29.88 1.83
C LYS A 51 -12.17 28.39 2.06
N VAL A 52 -13.38 28.04 2.51
CA VAL A 52 -13.77 26.64 2.70
C VAL A 52 -13.79 25.88 1.37
N GLU A 53 -14.28 26.48 0.28
CA GLU A 53 -14.33 25.82 -1.02
C GLU A 53 -12.93 25.57 -1.61
N ASP A 54 -12.02 26.56 -1.53
CA ASP A 54 -10.63 26.39 -1.95
C ASP A 54 -9.91 25.33 -1.11
N VAL A 55 -10.03 25.40 0.23
CA VAL A 55 -9.41 24.43 1.12
C VAL A 55 -10.00 23.03 0.91
N ALA A 56 -11.30 22.90 0.63
CA ALA A 56 -11.94 21.62 0.32
C ALA A 56 -11.40 21.01 -0.98
N ARG A 57 -11.17 21.82 -2.02
CA ARG A 57 -10.57 21.36 -3.27
C ARG A 57 -9.14 20.88 -3.08
N ASP A 58 -8.30 21.71 -2.45
CA ASP A 58 -6.90 21.37 -2.15
C ASP A 58 -6.81 20.11 -1.28
N ALA A 59 -7.69 20.02 -0.28
CA ALA A 59 -7.81 18.87 0.57
C ALA A 59 -8.13 17.59 -0.19
N LYS A 60 -9.14 17.65 -1.08
CA LYS A 60 -9.54 16.50 -1.87
C LYS A 60 -8.40 16.04 -2.77
N HIS A 61 -7.71 16.99 -3.42
CA HIS A 61 -6.55 16.68 -4.26
C HIS A 61 -5.42 16.00 -3.47
N LYS A 62 -5.10 16.49 -2.26
CA LYS A 62 -4.08 15.86 -1.40
C LYS A 62 -4.44 14.43 -1.00
N VAL A 63 -5.69 14.19 -0.64
CA VAL A 63 -6.14 12.84 -0.28
C VAL A 63 -6.11 11.91 -1.50
N GLU A 64 -6.51 12.39 -2.68
CA GLU A 64 -6.43 11.63 -3.93
C GLU A 64 -4.99 11.32 -4.31
N ASP A 65 -4.05 12.27 -4.22
CA ASP A 65 -2.62 12.04 -4.48
C ASP A 65 -2.04 10.99 -3.52
N VAL A 66 -2.26 11.16 -2.22
CA VAL A 66 -1.75 10.20 -1.22
C VAL A 66 -2.36 8.82 -1.44
N ALA A 67 -3.65 8.73 -1.74
CA ALA A 67 -4.31 7.46 -2.04
C ALA A 67 -3.77 6.81 -3.33
N HIS A 68 -3.44 7.60 -4.34
CA HIS A 68 -2.88 7.12 -5.59
C HIS A 68 -1.45 6.58 -5.41
N ASP A 69 -0.57 7.38 -4.79
CA ASP A 69 0.80 6.97 -4.46
C ASP A 69 0.83 5.73 -3.58
N ALA A 70 -0.06 5.70 -2.59
CA ALA A 70 -0.24 4.56 -1.72
C ALA A 70 -0.64 3.30 -2.49
N LYS A 71 -1.62 3.40 -3.39
CA LYS A 71 -2.05 2.28 -4.23
C LYS A 71 -0.89 1.77 -5.09
N HIS A 72 -0.11 2.68 -5.68
CA HIS A 72 1.05 2.33 -6.49
C HIS A 72 2.10 1.55 -5.67
N LYS A 73 2.42 2.02 -4.46
CA LYS A 73 3.36 1.32 -3.56
C LYS A 73 2.90 -0.10 -3.23
N VAL A 74 1.61 -0.29 -2.94
CA VAL A 74 1.06 -1.63 -2.64
C VAL A 74 1.10 -2.53 -3.88
N GLU A 75 0.81 -1.99 -5.06
CA GLU A 75 0.91 -2.74 -6.32
C GLU A 75 2.36 -3.15 -6.63
N ASP A 76 3.33 -2.25 -6.45
CA ASP A 76 4.75 -2.54 -6.62
C ASP A 76 5.22 -3.64 -5.67
N VAL A 77 4.93 -3.49 -4.37
CA VAL A 77 5.28 -4.50 -3.36
C VAL A 77 4.62 -5.84 -3.65
N ALA A 78 3.35 -5.84 -4.08
CA ALA A 78 2.66 -7.06 -4.46
C ALA A 78 3.27 -7.72 -5.71
N HIS A 79 3.72 -6.91 -6.67
CA HIS A 79 4.38 -7.40 -7.87
C HIS A 79 5.73 -8.03 -7.55
N ASP A 80 6.55 -7.39 -6.71
CA ASP A 80 7.84 -7.90 -6.26
C ASP A 80 7.68 -9.21 -5.47
N ALA A 81 6.76 -9.21 -4.50
CA ALA A 81 6.42 -10.39 -3.71
C ALA A 81 5.98 -11.57 -4.60
N LYS A 82 5.18 -11.30 -5.65
CA LYS A 82 4.77 -12.30 -6.63
C LYS A 82 5.95 -12.82 -7.46
N SER A 83 6.87 -11.93 -7.83
CA SER A 83 8.10 -12.29 -8.56
C SER A 83 8.97 -13.21 -7.72
N ASP A 84 9.15 -12.91 -6.43
CA ASP A 84 9.93 -13.71 -5.49
C ASP A 84 9.35 -15.11 -5.27
N VAL A 85 8.03 -15.20 -5.09
CA VAL A 85 7.32 -16.49 -5.01
C VAL A 85 7.52 -17.29 -6.30
N LYS A 86 7.40 -16.66 -7.46
CA LYS A 86 7.61 -17.31 -8.76
C LYS A 86 9.05 -17.79 -8.94
N ALA A 87 10.02 -16.99 -8.51
CA ALA A 87 11.44 -17.34 -8.53
C ALA A 87 11.73 -18.53 -7.59
N ALA A 88 11.17 -18.53 -6.39
CA ALA A 88 11.27 -19.65 -5.44
C ALA A 88 10.66 -20.94 -6.01
N ALA A 89 9.48 -20.85 -6.63
CA ALA A 89 8.81 -21.99 -7.26
C ALA A 89 9.63 -22.55 -8.45
N ASN A 90 10.21 -21.69 -9.29
CA ASN A 90 11.04 -22.13 -10.41
C ASN A 90 12.37 -22.75 -9.97
N ARG A 91 13.03 -22.19 -8.94
CA ARG A 91 14.21 -22.80 -8.31
C ARG A 91 13.89 -24.19 -7.76
N SER A 92 12.71 -24.34 -7.17
CA SER A 92 12.22 -25.61 -6.65
C SER A 92 12.00 -26.64 -7.77
N LYS A 93 11.34 -26.27 -8.88
CA LYS A 93 11.12 -27.15 -10.04
C LYS A 93 12.43 -27.60 -10.71
N ARG A 94 13.40 -26.70 -10.94
CA ARG A 94 14.68 -27.04 -11.58
C ARG A 94 15.55 -28.02 -10.78
N ARG A 95 15.36 -28.11 -9.46
CA ARG A 95 16.10 -29.03 -8.59
C ARG A 95 15.45 -30.40 -8.43
N ILE A 96 14.18 -30.55 -8.85
CA ILE A 96 13.46 -31.84 -8.81
C ILE A 96 13.63 -32.59 -10.14
N GLY A 97 13.83 -31.87 -11.25
CA GLY A 97 14.10 -32.47 -12.56
C GLY A 97 15.58 -32.74 -12.85
N ARG A 98 16.46 -32.73 -11.84
CA ARG A 98 17.89 -33.05 -11.92
C ARG A 98 18.22 -34.16 -10.95
#